data_AF-A0A2D1R6P5-F1
#
_entry.id   AF-A0A2D1R6P5-F1
#
_cell.length_a   1.000
_cell.length_b   1.000
_cell.length_c   1.000
_cell.angle_alpha   90.00
_cell.angle_beta   90.00
_cell.angle_gamma   90.00
#
_symmetry.space_group_name_H-M   'P 1'
#
loop_
_entity.id
_entity.type
_entity.pdbx_description
1 polymer ?
#
loop_
_entity_poly.entity_id
_entity_poly.type
_entity_poly.pdbx_seq_one_letter_code
_entity_poly.pdbx_strand_id
1 'polypeptide(L)'
;MLVQTHDVVIRHIRLRPGASAKASDNVDTIQISGAAHDVILDHLSTSWPTDEGINIVGSGDVPFPCGETRDISVQWSILSEGLNDANRGPHSRGSYFGYGARNVSFHHNLIASNVRRNPLVNLRGNFDMINNVIYNSQQYNGEFYTRFGALAINMIGNVAVVGPSSQKTNQLYLAAYFRDYPAPFDIYVRDNVDIHRPANNGDQRLVMPSRDWQYIRAAPVFPVSLSPAAITGPGQAYRDILAFGGATRPVRDTADKRLLNDMAVCKGQILNAPFQVGGWPVLPGGAAPMDQDKDGMADNWESAHGLSPADGRDGAQIASDGYSNLEHYLSSLAGDDIVQRAPSAMLPDPTCGFAIKDVGPLPEISIKAQPSQLAAAGTTTLSWTGQNIKSCKLLGLGVPANGSRHVTAARTTTYQIACIGPQGGDAIDTVVVRVGP
;
A
#
# COMPACT_ATOMS: atom_id res chain seq x y z
N MET A 1 8.84 -14.72 -10.19
CA MET A 1 10.11 -14.10 -9.71
C MET A 1 10.27 -14.43 -8.25
N LEU A 2 11.47 -14.83 -7.79
CA LEU A 2 11.74 -15.18 -6.40
C LEU A 2 12.80 -14.23 -5.83
N VAL A 3 12.52 -13.63 -4.67
CA VAL A 3 13.43 -12.77 -3.92
C VAL A 3 13.71 -13.42 -2.56
N GLN A 4 14.97 -13.72 -2.29
CA GLN A 4 15.47 -14.34 -1.05
C GLN A 4 16.74 -13.63 -0.54
N THR A 5 16.79 -12.32 -0.75
CA THR A 5 17.90 -11.46 -0.36
C THR A 5 17.36 -10.14 0.17
N HIS A 6 18.24 -9.27 0.63
CA HIS A 6 17.91 -7.95 1.14
C HIS A 6 18.52 -6.81 0.29
N ASP A 7 18.10 -5.58 0.58
CA ASP A 7 18.47 -4.35 -0.15
C ASP A 7 18.03 -4.40 -1.63
N VAL A 8 16.73 -4.60 -1.87
CA VAL A 8 16.19 -4.83 -3.21
C VAL A 8 15.12 -3.80 -3.55
N VAL A 9 15.29 -3.15 -4.70
CA VAL A 9 14.27 -2.28 -5.30
C VAL A 9 13.90 -2.82 -6.68
N ILE A 10 12.61 -3.10 -6.91
CA ILE A 10 12.10 -3.61 -8.19
C ILE A 10 10.98 -2.69 -8.65
N ARG A 11 11.14 -2.08 -9.84
CA ARG A 11 10.21 -1.06 -10.34
C ARG A 11 9.87 -1.15 -11.81
N HIS A 12 8.66 -0.76 -12.16
CA HIS A 12 8.17 -0.65 -13.56
C HIS A 12 8.28 -1.93 -14.41
N ILE A 13 8.31 -3.10 -13.77
CA ILE A 13 8.33 -4.39 -14.44
C ILE A 13 6.90 -4.95 -14.56
N ARG A 14 6.64 -5.60 -15.69
CA ARG A 14 5.40 -6.35 -15.97
C ARG A 14 5.70 -7.84 -15.90
N LEU A 15 4.91 -8.58 -15.15
CA LEU A 15 5.07 -10.02 -15.01
C LEU A 15 3.71 -10.69 -15.24
N ARG A 16 3.66 -11.54 -16.27
CA ARG A 16 2.40 -12.13 -16.77
C ARG A 16 2.60 -13.62 -17.08
N PRO A 17 2.69 -14.50 -16.08
CA PRO A 17 3.10 -15.89 -16.31
C PRO A 17 2.05 -16.71 -17.08
N GLY A 18 0.75 -16.46 -16.86
CA GLY A 18 -0.31 -17.31 -17.36
C GLY A 18 -0.29 -18.73 -16.79
N ALA A 19 -1.08 -19.61 -17.39
CA ALA A 19 -1.04 -21.05 -17.08
C ALA A 19 0.32 -21.64 -17.46
N SER A 20 0.81 -22.59 -16.66
CA SER A 20 2.07 -23.27 -16.92
C SER A 20 1.85 -24.45 -17.87
N ALA A 21 2.79 -24.69 -18.80
CA ALA A 21 2.68 -25.80 -19.75
C ALA A 21 2.60 -27.18 -19.06
N LYS A 22 3.16 -27.31 -17.85
CA LYS A 22 2.92 -28.43 -16.94
C LYS A 22 2.00 -27.94 -15.83
N ALA A 23 1.00 -28.74 -15.47
CA ALA A 23 0.12 -28.41 -14.35
C ALA A 23 0.96 -28.10 -13.09
N SER A 24 0.76 -26.90 -12.54
CA SER A 24 1.41 -26.44 -11.33
C SER A 24 0.38 -25.68 -10.53
N ASP A 25 0.26 -26.05 -9.26
CA ASP A 25 -0.72 -25.44 -8.38
C ASP A 25 -0.33 -24.01 -7.96
N ASN A 26 0.95 -23.63 -8.09
CA ASN A 26 1.50 -22.45 -7.40
C ASN A 26 2.28 -21.54 -8.35
N VAL A 27 1.71 -21.14 -9.49
CA VAL A 27 2.36 -20.17 -10.38
C VAL A 27 2.13 -18.76 -9.86
N ASP A 28 3.02 -18.37 -8.94
CA ASP A 28 3.10 -17.02 -8.40
C ASP A 28 3.84 -16.08 -9.36
N THR A 29 3.40 -14.82 -9.42
CA THR A 29 4.12 -13.83 -10.22
C THR A 29 5.38 -13.35 -9.48
N ILE A 30 5.26 -13.03 -8.19
CA ILE A 30 6.38 -12.63 -7.31
C ILE A 30 6.25 -13.31 -5.96
N GLN A 31 7.35 -13.90 -5.49
CA GLN A 31 7.46 -14.44 -4.13
C GLN A 31 8.66 -13.80 -3.41
N ILE A 32 8.44 -13.29 -2.21
CA ILE A 32 9.49 -12.84 -1.27
C ILE A 32 9.52 -13.80 -0.08
N SER A 33 10.68 -14.34 0.23
CA SER A 33 10.85 -15.35 1.29
C SER A 33 12.29 -15.42 1.79
N GLY A 34 12.62 -16.42 2.63
CA GLY A 34 14.00 -16.78 2.91
C GLY A 34 14.77 -15.71 3.69
N ALA A 35 14.12 -15.04 4.64
CA ALA A 35 14.69 -13.94 5.42
C ALA A 35 15.00 -12.67 4.62
N ALA A 36 14.41 -12.50 3.43
CA ALA A 36 14.49 -11.26 2.67
C ALA A 36 13.98 -10.05 3.49
N HIS A 37 14.70 -8.93 3.42
CA HIS A 37 14.34 -7.70 4.11
C HIS A 37 14.79 -6.45 3.37
N ASP A 38 14.25 -5.28 3.70
CA ASP A 38 14.55 -4.02 3.01
C ASP A 38 14.25 -4.13 1.50
N VAL A 39 13.00 -4.49 1.18
CA VAL A 39 12.55 -4.70 -0.20
C VAL A 39 11.44 -3.71 -0.57
N ILE A 40 11.62 -3.01 -1.69
CA ILE A 40 10.61 -2.13 -2.28
C ILE A 40 10.16 -2.71 -3.62
N LEU A 41 8.86 -3.03 -3.71
CA LEU A 41 8.16 -3.35 -4.95
C LEU A 41 7.29 -2.15 -5.33
N ASP A 42 7.66 -1.43 -6.40
CA ASP A 42 7.00 -0.18 -6.76
C ASP A 42 6.61 -0.14 -8.24
N HIS A 43 5.41 0.36 -8.58
CA HIS A 43 4.96 0.43 -9.98
C HIS A 43 5.06 -0.90 -10.75
N LEU A 44 4.74 -2.02 -10.11
CA LEU A 44 4.71 -3.32 -10.78
C LEU A 44 3.36 -3.60 -11.39
N SER A 45 3.32 -4.32 -12.51
CA SER A 45 2.08 -4.85 -13.06
C SER A 45 2.14 -6.37 -13.10
N THR A 46 1.32 -7.00 -12.28
CA THR A 46 1.17 -8.46 -12.24
C THR A 46 -0.20 -8.85 -12.78
N SER A 47 -0.24 -9.80 -13.71
CA SER A 47 -1.52 -10.42 -14.07
C SER A 47 -1.40 -11.85 -14.54
N TRP A 48 -2.52 -12.56 -14.48
CA TRP A 48 -2.65 -13.95 -14.88
C TRP A 48 -1.72 -14.95 -14.15
N PRO A 49 -1.42 -14.80 -12.84
CA PRO A 49 -0.93 -15.94 -12.06
C PRO A 49 -2.00 -17.02 -11.97
N THR A 50 -1.62 -18.26 -11.64
CA THR A 50 -2.58 -19.31 -11.26
C THR A 50 -2.63 -19.56 -9.76
N ASP A 51 -1.77 -18.86 -9.00
CA ASP A 51 -1.91 -18.67 -7.56
C ASP A 51 -1.82 -17.16 -7.26
N GLU A 52 -0.77 -16.63 -6.63
CA GLU A 52 -0.70 -15.21 -6.27
C GLU A 52 -0.06 -14.29 -7.33
N GLY A 53 -0.54 -13.04 -7.37
CA GLY A 53 0.20 -11.93 -7.98
C GLY A 53 1.46 -11.62 -7.16
N ILE A 54 1.28 -11.35 -5.87
CA ILE A 54 2.42 -11.14 -4.96
C ILE A 54 2.22 -11.97 -3.70
N ASN A 55 3.26 -12.69 -3.32
CA ASN A 55 3.31 -13.47 -2.11
C ASN A 55 4.52 -13.07 -1.23
N ILE A 56 4.28 -12.71 0.02
CA ILE A 56 5.32 -12.40 1.02
C ILE A 56 5.18 -13.39 2.16
N VAL A 57 6.16 -14.28 2.32
CA VAL A 57 6.11 -15.35 3.31
C VAL A 57 7.30 -15.32 4.26
N GLY A 58 7.02 -15.46 5.56
CA GLY A 58 8.03 -15.68 6.58
C GLY A 58 8.38 -17.16 6.73
N SER A 59 8.92 -17.51 7.90
CA SER A 59 9.40 -18.86 8.20
C SER A 59 8.32 -19.84 8.66
N GLY A 60 7.09 -19.36 8.89
CA GLY A 60 6.00 -20.11 9.50
C GLY A 60 6.15 -20.22 11.02
N ASP A 61 5.78 -21.36 11.58
CA ASP A 61 5.81 -21.62 13.02
C ASP A 61 7.23 -21.86 13.55
N VAL A 62 8.16 -22.25 12.67
CA VAL A 62 9.56 -22.52 13.01
C VAL A 62 10.41 -21.37 12.47
N PRO A 63 11.00 -20.53 13.34
CA PRO A 63 11.88 -19.45 12.90
C PRO A 63 13.01 -20.00 12.01
N PHE A 64 13.23 -19.39 10.84
CA PHE A 64 14.32 -19.78 9.97
C PHE A 64 15.65 -19.28 10.57
N PRO A 65 16.74 -20.06 10.55
CA PRO A 65 18.01 -19.67 11.16
C PRO A 65 18.58 -18.35 10.64
N CYS A 66 18.28 -18.00 9.39
CA CYS A 66 18.74 -16.76 8.75
C CYS A 66 17.86 -15.52 9.05
N GLY A 67 16.81 -15.66 9.87
CA GLY A 67 15.90 -14.58 10.25
C GLY A 67 14.54 -14.65 9.57
N GLU A 68 13.71 -13.64 9.80
CA GLU A 68 12.35 -13.55 9.25
C GLU A 68 12.30 -12.62 8.04
N THR A 69 11.47 -12.96 7.06
CA THR A 69 11.10 -12.07 5.96
C THR A 69 10.35 -10.86 6.52
N ARG A 70 10.86 -9.64 6.28
CA ARG A 70 10.33 -8.43 6.94
C ARG A 70 10.67 -7.14 6.22
N ASP A 71 10.03 -6.03 6.61
CA ASP A 71 10.40 -4.68 6.19
C ASP A 71 10.30 -4.53 4.66
N ILE A 72 9.06 -4.72 4.16
CA ILE A 72 8.74 -4.78 2.73
C ILE A 72 7.65 -3.77 2.39
N SER A 73 7.85 -3.01 1.32
CA SER A 73 6.84 -2.11 0.76
C SER A 73 6.37 -2.63 -0.59
N VAL A 74 5.04 -2.69 -0.76
CA VAL A 74 4.39 -2.92 -2.05
C VAL A 74 3.55 -1.69 -2.35
N GLN A 75 3.93 -0.96 -3.38
CA GLN A 75 3.41 0.38 -3.65
C GLN A 75 3.16 0.67 -5.12
N TRP A 76 2.17 1.52 -5.39
CA TRP A 76 1.87 2.00 -6.75
C TRP A 76 1.70 0.89 -7.78
N SER A 77 1.33 -0.33 -7.38
CA SER A 77 1.36 -1.52 -8.22
C SER A 77 -0.03 -2.03 -8.60
N ILE A 78 -0.13 -2.78 -9.69
CA ILE A 78 -1.33 -3.49 -10.15
C ILE A 78 -1.17 -4.99 -9.88
N LEU A 79 -2.13 -5.56 -9.17
CA LEU A 79 -2.25 -6.99 -8.88
C LEU A 79 -3.61 -7.49 -9.35
N SER A 80 -3.65 -8.12 -10.52
CA SER A 80 -4.93 -8.35 -11.17
C SER A 80 -5.10 -9.68 -11.88
N GLU A 81 -6.36 -10.08 -12.04
CA GLU A 81 -6.77 -11.15 -12.95
C GLU A 81 -6.02 -12.47 -12.73
N GLY A 82 -5.88 -12.90 -11.48
CA GLY A 82 -5.49 -14.27 -11.17
C GLY A 82 -6.43 -15.24 -11.90
N LEU A 83 -5.87 -16.22 -12.62
CA LEU A 83 -6.64 -17.16 -13.42
C LEU A 83 -7.36 -18.14 -12.51
N ASN A 84 -8.67 -18.26 -12.70
CA ASN A 84 -9.52 -19.02 -11.81
C ASN A 84 -9.49 -20.51 -12.10
N ASP A 85 -9.68 -20.93 -13.35
CA ASP A 85 -9.70 -22.35 -13.72
C ASP A 85 -8.74 -22.60 -14.90
N ALA A 86 -7.45 -22.71 -14.58
CA ALA A 86 -6.36 -22.71 -15.58
C ALA A 86 -5.33 -23.83 -15.39
N ASN A 87 -4.91 -24.08 -14.16
CA ASN A 87 -3.89 -25.08 -13.81
C ASN A 87 -4.40 -26.09 -12.79
N ARG A 88 -5.19 -25.60 -11.84
CA ARG A 88 -6.00 -26.36 -10.90
C ARG A 88 -7.42 -25.80 -10.97
N GLY A 89 -8.37 -26.51 -10.34
CA GLY A 89 -9.72 -25.98 -10.17
C GLY A 89 -9.74 -24.59 -9.51
N PRO A 90 -10.93 -23.96 -9.35
CA PRO A 90 -11.10 -22.54 -9.01
C PRO A 90 -10.11 -21.96 -7.96
N HIS A 91 -9.12 -21.17 -8.41
CA HIS A 91 -8.07 -20.61 -7.55
C HIS A 91 -7.52 -19.23 -7.92
N SER A 92 -8.36 -18.29 -8.36
CA SER A 92 -7.91 -16.90 -8.61
C SER A 92 -7.58 -16.14 -7.31
N ARG A 93 -6.33 -15.63 -7.17
CA ARG A 93 -5.83 -14.92 -5.97
C ARG A 93 -5.08 -13.63 -6.32
N GLY A 94 -5.26 -12.59 -5.51
CA GLY A 94 -4.55 -11.31 -5.66
C GLY A 94 -3.17 -11.32 -4.99
N SER A 95 -3.16 -11.36 -3.67
CA SER A 95 -1.93 -11.35 -2.86
C SER A 95 -2.07 -12.07 -1.52
N TYR A 96 -0.99 -12.73 -1.10
CA TYR A 96 -0.90 -13.44 0.18
C TYR A 96 0.30 -12.94 0.97
N PHE A 97 0.05 -12.44 2.17
CA PHE A 97 1.08 -12.00 3.10
C PHE A 97 0.99 -12.87 4.34
N GLY A 98 1.92 -13.80 4.54
CA GLY A 98 1.69 -14.91 5.45
C GLY A 98 2.94 -15.52 6.07
N TYR A 99 2.74 -16.69 6.70
CA TYR A 99 3.80 -17.48 7.35
C TYR A 99 4.65 -16.66 8.32
N GLY A 100 4.05 -15.68 9.00
CA GLY A 100 4.73 -14.90 10.02
C GLY A 100 5.78 -13.91 9.50
N ALA A 101 5.75 -13.56 8.20
CA ALA A 101 6.43 -12.36 7.71
C ALA A 101 5.97 -11.12 8.49
N ARG A 102 6.81 -10.08 8.53
CA ARG A 102 6.62 -8.94 9.43
C ARG A 102 6.74 -7.60 8.72
N ASN A 103 6.11 -6.56 9.27
CA ASN A 103 6.32 -5.17 8.87
C ASN A 103 6.17 -4.96 7.35
N VAL A 104 4.94 -4.98 6.88
CA VAL A 104 4.64 -4.77 5.46
C VAL A 104 3.82 -3.50 5.30
N SER A 105 4.25 -2.61 4.41
CA SER A 105 3.40 -1.51 3.95
C SER A 105 2.85 -1.82 2.57
N PHE A 106 1.53 -1.71 2.44
CA PHE A 106 0.80 -1.98 1.22
C PHE A 106 -0.01 -0.74 0.88
N HIS A 107 0.50 0.10 -0.02
CA HIS A 107 -0.15 1.38 -0.29
C HIS A 107 -0.25 1.78 -1.75
N HIS A 108 -1.29 2.51 -2.10
CA HIS A 108 -1.48 2.98 -3.47
C HIS A 108 -1.43 1.84 -4.49
N ASN A 109 -2.01 0.67 -4.21
CA ASN A 109 -2.08 -0.43 -5.18
C ASN A 109 -3.49 -0.59 -5.75
N LEU A 110 -3.58 -1.09 -6.97
CA LEU A 110 -4.81 -1.65 -7.54
C LEU A 110 -4.80 -3.18 -7.35
N ILE A 111 -5.82 -3.70 -6.69
CA ILE A 111 -6.09 -5.14 -6.64
C ILE A 111 -7.40 -5.41 -7.39
N ALA A 112 -7.34 -6.07 -8.55
CA ALA A 112 -8.48 -6.09 -9.46
C ALA A 112 -8.85 -7.47 -10.02
N SER A 113 -10.14 -7.76 -10.04
CA SER A 113 -10.73 -8.94 -10.72
C SER A 113 -10.12 -10.28 -10.29
N ASN A 114 -9.81 -10.44 -9.01
CA ASN A 114 -9.46 -11.72 -8.41
C ASN A 114 -10.62 -12.28 -7.56
N VAL A 115 -10.66 -13.59 -7.37
CA VAL A 115 -11.74 -14.21 -6.60
C VAL A 115 -11.60 -13.97 -5.09
N ARG A 116 -10.39 -14.15 -4.54
CA ARG A 116 -10.06 -14.01 -3.12
C ARG A 116 -8.66 -13.43 -2.92
N ARG A 117 -8.26 -13.23 -1.66
CA ARG A 117 -6.94 -12.74 -1.23
C ARG A 117 -6.65 -11.36 -1.84
N ASN A 118 -7.46 -10.36 -1.50
CA ASN A 118 -7.39 -9.01 -2.10
C ASN A 118 -6.99 -7.83 -1.17
N PRO A 119 -6.21 -7.99 -0.09
CA PRO A 119 -5.23 -9.06 0.17
C PRO A 119 -5.75 -10.14 1.12
N LEU A 120 -4.98 -11.22 1.28
CA LEU A 120 -5.02 -12.04 2.49
C LEU A 120 -3.79 -11.74 3.35
N VAL A 121 -4.03 -11.39 4.61
CA VAL A 121 -3.01 -11.07 5.59
C VAL A 121 -3.06 -12.05 6.75
N ASN A 122 -1.96 -12.77 6.93
CA ASN A 122 -1.68 -13.71 8.01
C ASN A 122 -0.22 -13.53 8.46
N LEU A 123 0.19 -12.27 8.55
CA LEU A 123 1.50 -11.82 9.00
C LEU A 123 1.59 -11.89 10.54
N ARG A 124 2.77 -11.58 11.08
CA ARG A 124 2.96 -11.28 12.50
C ARG A 124 3.58 -9.90 12.65
N GLY A 125 2.98 -9.04 13.46
CA GLY A 125 3.42 -7.66 13.67
C GLY A 125 2.58 -6.66 12.87
N ASN A 126 3.24 -5.72 12.21
CA ASN A 126 2.61 -4.52 11.67
C ASN A 126 2.28 -4.65 10.18
N PHE A 127 1.09 -4.19 9.80
CA PHE A 127 0.64 -4.10 8.41
C PHE A 127 -0.06 -2.77 8.13
N ASP A 128 0.50 -1.94 7.26
CA ASP A 128 -0.18 -0.75 6.77
C ASP A 128 -0.90 -1.06 5.47
N MET A 129 -2.20 -0.75 5.39
CA MET A 129 -3.00 -0.82 4.17
C MET A 129 -3.56 0.57 3.89
N ILE A 130 -2.95 1.31 2.97
CA ILE A 130 -3.22 2.74 2.81
C ILE A 130 -3.50 3.11 1.35
N ASN A 131 -4.62 3.77 1.06
CA ASN A 131 -4.95 4.25 -0.28
C ASN A 131 -4.92 3.20 -1.41
N ASN A 132 -5.21 1.94 -1.08
CA ASN A 132 -5.38 0.91 -2.11
C ASN A 132 -6.79 0.99 -2.72
N VAL A 133 -6.88 0.62 -3.99
CA VAL A 133 -8.13 0.43 -4.74
C VAL A 133 -8.33 -1.06 -4.96
N ILE A 134 -9.44 -1.60 -4.46
CA ILE A 134 -9.87 -2.96 -4.71
C ILE A 134 -11.03 -2.89 -5.70
N TYR A 135 -10.94 -3.61 -6.81
CA TYR A 135 -11.97 -3.57 -7.85
C TYR A 135 -12.43 -4.96 -8.27
N ASN A 136 -13.75 -5.14 -8.40
CA ASN A 136 -14.33 -6.33 -9.02
C ASN A 136 -13.91 -7.66 -8.37
N SER A 137 -13.56 -7.65 -7.08
CA SER A 137 -13.31 -8.85 -6.30
C SER A 137 -14.58 -9.70 -6.22
N GLN A 138 -14.45 -11.02 -6.40
CA GLN A 138 -15.62 -11.89 -6.41
C GLN A 138 -16.17 -12.17 -5.00
N GLN A 139 -15.33 -12.63 -4.07
CA GLN A 139 -15.79 -13.12 -2.75
C GLN A 139 -15.37 -12.23 -1.57
N TYR A 140 -14.12 -11.79 -1.50
CA TYR A 140 -13.61 -10.96 -0.40
C TYR A 140 -12.71 -9.84 -0.92
N ASN A 141 -12.90 -8.64 -0.36
CA ASN A 141 -12.00 -7.50 -0.62
C ASN A 141 -10.77 -7.55 0.29
N GLY A 142 -10.86 -8.11 1.50
CA GLY A 142 -9.72 -8.24 2.40
C GLY A 142 -9.98 -9.33 3.44
N GLU A 143 -9.00 -10.21 3.62
CA GLU A 143 -9.09 -11.36 4.51
C GLU A 143 -7.96 -11.30 5.53
N PHE A 144 -8.28 -11.31 6.82
CA PHE A 144 -7.30 -11.13 7.88
C PHE A 144 -7.35 -12.32 8.85
N TYR A 145 -6.17 -12.83 9.20
CA TYR A 145 -5.96 -14.03 10.01
C TYR A 145 -4.83 -13.78 11.02
N THR A 146 -4.80 -14.57 12.09
CA THR A 146 -3.82 -14.44 13.18
C THR A 146 -3.09 -15.74 13.48
N ARG A 147 -3.05 -16.67 12.50
CA ARG A 147 -2.47 -18.00 12.67
C ARG A 147 -1.00 -17.97 13.08
N PHE A 148 -0.25 -17.01 12.56
CA PHE A 148 1.20 -16.91 12.79
C PHE A 148 1.58 -15.91 13.89
N GLY A 149 0.60 -15.35 14.61
CA GLY A 149 0.82 -14.49 15.77
C GLY A 149 -0.04 -13.23 15.79
N ALA A 150 0.33 -12.32 16.70
CA ALA A 150 -0.35 -11.04 16.84
C ALA A 150 -0.24 -10.21 15.55
N LEU A 151 -1.34 -9.58 15.15
CA LEU A 151 -1.43 -8.75 13.96
C LEU A 151 -2.01 -7.38 14.32
N ALA A 152 -1.27 -6.32 13.98
CA ALA A 152 -1.69 -4.94 14.12
C ALA A 152 -1.79 -4.30 12.73
N ILE A 153 -2.89 -3.60 12.44
CA ILE A 153 -3.17 -3.03 11.12
C ILE A 153 -3.55 -1.56 11.23
N ASN A 154 -2.94 -0.67 10.44
CA ASN A 154 -3.58 0.60 10.11
C ASN A 154 -4.17 0.52 8.71
N MET A 155 -5.47 0.77 8.60
CA MET A 155 -6.22 0.72 7.36
C MET A 155 -6.79 2.11 7.07
N ILE A 156 -6.25 2.81 6.08
CA ILE A 156 -6.54 4.24 5.88
C ILE A 156 -6.84 4.58 4.42
N GLY A 157 -7.98 5.22 4.15
CA GLY A 157 -8.29 5.81 2.85
C GLY A 157 -8.36 4.82 1.69
N ASN A 158 -8.58 3.54 1.95
CA ASN A 158 -8.75 2.52 0.91
C ASN A 158 -10.18 2.56 0.34
N VAL A 159 -10.34 2.07 -0.88
CA VAL A 159 -11.63 1.97 -1.55
C VAL A 159 -11.83 0.60 -2.17
N ALA A 160 -12.97 -0.04 -1.91
CA ALA A 160 -13.41 -1.23 -2.63
C ALA A 160 -14.63 -0.92 -3.50
N VAL A 161 -14.48 -1.11 -4.80
CA VAL A 161 -15.50 -0.85 -5.83
C VAL A 161 -15.97 -2.18 -6.40
N VAL A 162 -17.29 -2.42 -6.34
CA VAL A 162 -17.90 -3.61 -6.93
C VAL A 162 -17.92 -3.52 -8.45
N GLY A 163 -17.62 -4.64 -9.11
CA GLY A 163 -17.72 -4.78 -10.55
C GLY A 163 -18.68 -5.90 -10.96
N PRO A 164 -18.76 -6.23 -12.26
CA PRO A 164 -19.66 -7.26 -12.78
C PRO A 164 -19.48 -8.67 -12.18
N SER A 165 -18.28 -8.99 -11.70
CA SER A 165 -17.97 -10.28 -11.07
C SER A 165 -18.14 -10.30 -9.56
N SER A 166 -18.37 -9.16 -8.92
CA SER A 166 -18.52 -9.10 -7.47
C SER A 166 -19.78 -9.80 -7.00
N GLN A 167 -19.64 -10.75 -6.08
CA GLN A 167 -20.77 -11.32 -5.37
C GLN A 167 -21.19 -10.32 -4.29
N LYS A 168 -22.25 -9.55 -4.60
CA LYS A 168 -22.82 -8.50 -3.73
C LYS A 168 -23.54 -9.11 -2.52
N THR A 169 -22.79 -9.80 -1.69
CA THR A 169 -23.25 -10.44 -0.46
C THR A 169 -22.86 -9.58 0.74
N ASN A 170 -23.48 -9.84 1.90
CA ASN A 170 -23.09 -9.24 3.18
C ASN A 170 -21.72 -9.71 3.69
N GLN A 171 -20.89 -10.36 2.85
CA GLN A 171 -19.55 -10.83 3.20
C GLN A 171 -18.44 -10.03 2.49
N LEU A 172 -18.79 -9.20 1.49
CA LEU A 172 -17.84 -8.43 0.70
C LEU A 172 -17.41 -7.13 1.42
N TYR A 173 -17.05 -7.27 2.69
CA TYR A 173 -16.45 -6.19 3.48
C TYR A 173 -15.04 -5.92 3.00
N LEU A 174 -14.62 -4.67 3.13
CA LEU A 174 -13.23 -4.27 2.92
C LEU A 174 -12.27 -5.05 3.83
N ALA A 175 -12.68 -5.30 5.09
CA ALA A 175 -11.91 -6.11 6.02
C ALA A 175 -12.79 -7.14 6.74
N ALA A 176 -12.52 -8.42 6.47
CA ALA A 176 -13.09 -9.56 7.17
C ALA A 176 -12.04 -10.27 8.02
N TYR A 177 -12.23 -10.29 9.34
CA TYR A 177 -11.37 -11.05 10.25
C TYR A 177 -11.88 -12.48 10.42
N PHE A 178 -11.01 -13.45 10.18
CA PHE A 178 -11.27 -14.87 10.34
C PHE A 178 -10.46 -15.38 11.51
N ARG A 179 -11.14 -15.53 12.65
CA ARG A 179 -10.53 -16.00 13.90
C ARG A 179 -10.26 -17.50 13.85
N ASP A 180 -9.16 -17.89 13.21
CA ASP A 180 -8.69 -19.27 13.11
C ASP A 180 -7.66 -19.64 14.20
N TYR A 181 -7.11 -18.64 14.90
CA TYR A 181 -6.11 -18.82 15.94
C TYR A 181 -6.22 -17.74 17.04
N PRO A 182 -6.07 -18.09 18.33
CA PRO A 182 -6.33 -17.17 19.44
C PRO A 182 -5.13 -16.24 19.74
N ALA A 183 -4.74 -15.41 18.77
CA ALA A 183 -3.74 -14.36 18.95
C ALA A 183 -4.36 -12.96 18.88
N PRO A 184 -3.69 -11.92 19.46
CA PRO A 184 -4.19 -10.55 19.41
C PRO A 184 -4.39 -10.04 17.98
N PHE A 185 -5.51 -9.34 17.77
CA PHE A 185 -5.84 -8.66 16.52
C PHE A 185 -6.27 -7.24 16.86
N ASP A 186 -5.53 -6.27 16.34
CA ASP A 186 -5.77 -4.84 16.54
C ASP A 186 -5.82 -4.14 15.19
N ILE A 187 -6.87 -3.36 14.94
CA ILE A 187 -7.02 -2.64 13.67
C ILE A 187 -7.45 -1.20 13.91
N TYR A 188 -6.77 -0.25 13.28
CA TYR A 188 -7.21 1.13 13.14
C TYR A 188 -7.85 1.30 11.76
N VAL A 189 -9.08 1.80 11.70
CA VAL A 189 -9.77 2.09 10.44
C VAL A 189 -10.07 3.58 10.33
N ARG A 190 -9.75 4.19 9.19
CA ARG A 190 -10.04 5.60 8.90
C ARG A 190 -10.35 5.83 7.42
N ASP A 191 -11.44 6.56 7.13
CA ASP A 191 -11.81 7.04 5.78
C ASP A 191 -11.87 5.97 4.69
N ASN A 192 -12.02 4.71 5.07
CA ASN A 192 -12.15 3.61 4.14
C ASN A 192 -13.57 3.50 3.59
N VAL A 193 -13.71 3.07 2.35
CA VAL A 193 -15.00 3.03 1.65
C VAL A 193 -15.19 1.67 0.96
N ASP A 194 -16.36 1.07 1.16
CA ASP A 194 -16.84 -0.13 0.46
C ASP A 194 -18.36 -0.09 0.36
N ILE A 195 -18.98 -1.12 -0.22
CA ILE A 195 -20.45 -1.19 -0.40
C ILE A 195 -21.28 -1.01 0.88
N HIS A 196 -20.69 -1.23 2.06
CA HIS A 196 -21.34 -1.07 3.36
C HIS A 196 -21.21 0.35 3.90
N ARG A 197 -20.27 1.14 3.36
CA ARG A 197 -20.03 2.54 3.71
C ARG A 197 -19.99 3.47 2.47
N PRO A 198 -21.10 3.61 1.72
CA PRO A 198 -21.21 4.49 0.55
C PRO A 198 -20.87 5.94 0.81
N ALA A 199 -20.20 6.57 -0.16
CA ALA A 199 -19.88 7.99 -0.16
C ALA A 199 -19.12 8.48 1.08
N ASN A 200 -18.33 7.61 1.72
CA ASN A 200 -17.67 7.93 2.99
C ASN A 200 -18.70 8.31 4.09
N ASN A 201 -19.93 7.81 4.01
CA ASN A 201 -21.04 8.17 4.88
C ASN A 201 -21.25 7.14 6.00
N GLY A 202 -21.61 7.62 7.19
CA GLY A 202 -21.79 6.79 8.36
C GLY A 202 -20.49 6.42 9.07
N ASP A 203 -20.62 5.55 10.06
CA ASP A 203 -19.53 5.13 10.95
C ASP A 203 -18.42 4.41 10.16
N GLN A 204 -17.16 4.79 10.38
CA GLN A 204 -15.99 4.19 9.74
C GLN A 204 -15.84 2.69 9.98
N ARG A 205 -16.46 2.14 11.04
CA ARG A 205 -16.47 0.72 11.35
C ARG A 205 -17.32 -0.12 10.38
N LEU A 206 -18.19 0.52 9.57
CA LEU A 206 -19.09 -0.16 8.64
C LEU A 206 -18.37 -0.97 7.56
N VAL A 207 -17.09 -0.70 7.29
CA VAL A 207 -16.26 -1.48 6.35
C VAL A 207 -15.83 -2.85 6.91
N MET A 208 -16.31 -3.21 8.10
CA MET A 208 -16.07 -4.48 8.79
C MET A 208 -17.38 -5.06 9.34
N PRO A 209 -17.49 -6.40 9.48
CA PRO A 209 -18.59 -7.03 10.21
C PRO A 209 -18.71 -6.50 11.64
N SER A 210 -19.92 -6.25 12.13
CA SER A 210 -20.15 -5.69 13.48
C SER A 210 -19.58 -6.54 14.62
N ARG A 211 -19.50 -7.86 14.45
CA ARG A 211 -18.86 -8.79 15.40
C ARG A 211 -17.37 -8.50 15.63
N ASP A 212 -16.71 -7.85 14.67
CA ASP A 212 -15.27 -7.59 14.68
C ASP A 212 -14.96 -6.15 15.16
N TRP A 213 -15.97 -5.32 15.43
CA TRP A 213 -15.78 -3.94 15.89
C TRP A 213 -15.04 -3.83 17.23
N GLN A 214 -15.05 -4.89 18.04
CA GLN A 214 -14.32 -4.96 19.30
C GLN A 214 -12.79 -4.88 19.14
N TYR A 215 -12.27 -5.20 17.95
CA TYR A 215 -10.83 -5.14 17.63
C TYR A 215 -10.41 -3.77 17.10
N ILE A 216 -11.37 -2.87 16.85
CA ILE A 216 -11.09 -1.54 16.30
C ILE A 216 -10.52 -0.64 17.39
N ARG A 217 -9.40 0.00 17.10
CA ARG A 217 -8.71 0.94 17.99
C ARG A 217 -9.01 2.38 17.58
N ALA A 218 -8.97 3.28 18.56
CA ALA A 218 -9.32 4.70 18.38
C ALA A 218 -8.18 5.56 17.81
N ALA A 219 -6.99 5.00 17.66
CA ALA A 219 -5.80 5.65 17.13
C ALA A 219 -4.98 4.62 16.34
N PRO A 220 -4.02 5.06 15.49
CA PRO A 220 -3.08 4.17 14.86
C PRO A 220 -2.44 3.21 15.87
N VAL A 221 -2.38 1.93 15.52
CA VAL A 221 -1.92 0.85 16.40
C VAL A 221 -0.40 0.72 16.42
N PHE A 222 0.26 1.32 15.44
CA PHE A 222 1.71 1.54 15.34
C PHE A 222 1.95 2.79 14.45
N PRO A 223 3.17 3.36 14.43
CA PRO A 223 3.48 4.50 13.57
C PRO A 223 3.20 4.21 12.09
N VAL A 224 2.37 5.04 11.46
CA VAL A 224 2.01 4.90 10.04
C VAL A 224 3.26 5.07 9.17
N SER A 225 3.46 4.18 8.19
CA SER A 225 4.64 4.15 7.32
C SER A 225 4.74 5.33 6.36
N LEU A 226 3.60 5.96 6.05
CA LEU A 226 3.50 7.10 5.16
C LEU A 226 3.46 8.42 5.92
N SER A 227 4.10 9.44 5.33
CA SER A 227 3.92 10.81 5.77
C SER A 227 2.46 11.23 5.59
N PRO A 228 1.91 12.09 6.46
CA PRO A 228 0.52 12.52 6.33
C PRO A 228 0.17 13.10 4.94
N ALA A 229 1.08 13.85 4.31
CA ALA A 229 0.92 14.44 2.97
C ALA A 229 0.77 13.40 1.84
N ALA A 230 1.33 12.20 2.03
CA ALA A 230 1.19 11.11 1.08
C ALA A 230 -0.17 10.41 1.19
N ILE A 231 -0.92 10.60 2.29
CA ILE A 231 -2.20 9.91 2.53
C ILE A 231 -3.36 10.76 2.02
N THR A 232 -4.22 10.15 1.21
CA THR A 232 -5.31 10.84 0.50
C THR A 232 -6.68 10.28 0.90
N GLY A 233 -7.75 11.00 0.55
CA GLY A 233 -9.09 10.46 0.66
C GLY A 233 -9.32 9.36 -0.39
N PRO A 234 -10.26 8.42 -0.16
CA PRO A 234 -10.49 7.27 -1.05
C PRO A 234 -10.83 7.65 -2.51
N GLY A 235 -11.52 8.79 -2.72
CA GLY A 235 -11.79 9.31 -4.06
C GLY A 235 -10.53 9.80 -4.78
N GLN A 236 -9.62 10.44 -4.06
CA GLN A 236 -8.32 10.86 -4.61
C GLN A 236 -7.42 9.65 -4.87
N ALA A 237 -7.36 8.68 -3.94
CA ALA A 237 -6.64 7.43 -4.12
C ALA A 237 -7.07 6.71 -5.41
N TYR A 238 -8.38 6.64 -5.69
CA TYR A 238 -8.89 6.06 -6.94
C TYR A 238 -8.33 6.75 -8.20
N ARG A 239 -8.32 8.09 -8.22
CA ARG A 239 -7.77 8.85 -9.36
C ARG A 239 -6.26 8.70 -9.47
N ASP A 240 -5.56 8.69 -8.34
CA ASP A 240 -4.11 8.49 -8.28
C ASP A 240 -3.74 7.13 -8.86
N ILE A 241 -4.49 6.07 -8.56
CA ILE A 241 -4.31 4.74 -9.16
C ILE A 241 -4.55 4.76 -10.67
N LEU A 242 -5.64 5.39 -11.15
CA LEU A 242 -5.90 5.50 -12.58
C LEU A 242 -4.75 6.22 -13.32
N ALA A 243 -4.19 7.26 -12.70
CA ALA A 243 -3.12 8.05 -13.29
C ALA A 243 -1.75 7.37 -13.20
N PHE A 244 -1.39 6.80 -12.05
CA PHE A 244 0.00 6.41 -11.74
C PHE A 244 0.21 4.92 -11.40
N GLY A 245 -0.82 4.15 -11.04
CA GLY A 245 -0.66 2.74 -10.67
C GLY A 245 -0.10 1.83 -11.78
N GLY A 246 0.70 0.84 -11.39
CA GLY A 246 1.31 -0.19 -12.24
C GLY A 246 2.57 0.27 -12.98
N ALA A 247 3.03 -0.56 -13.92
CA ALA A 247 4.20 -0.28 -14.73
C ALA A 247 3.93 0.84 -15.75
N THR A 248 4.13 2.08 -15.30
CA THR A 248 3.91 3.31 -16.10
C THR A 248 5.08 3.69 -17.00
N ARG A 249 6.27 3.16 -16.76
CA ARG A 249 7.47 3.43 -17.56
C ARG A 249 7.82 2.30 -18.53
N PRO A 250 8.25 2.61 -19.76
CA PRO A 250 8.12 3.92 -20.41
C PRO A 250 6.65 4.30 -20.66
N VAL A 251 5.77 3.31 -20.84
CA VAL A 251 4.31 3.49 -20.95
C VAL A 251 3.59 2.25 -20.42
N ARG A 252 2.34 2.37 -19.97
CA ARG A 252 1.50 1.18 -19.70
C ARG A 252 1.24 0.37 -20.96
N ASP A 253 1.24 -0.96 -20.81
CA ASP A 253 0.91 -1.90 -21.89
C ASP A 253 -0.62 -1.93 -22.16
N THR A 254 -1.04 -2.70 -23.16
CA THR A 254 -2.46 -2.81 -23.53
C THR A 254 -3.31 -3.51 -22.47
N ALA A 255 -2.73 -4.41 -21.67
CA ALA A 255 -3.44 -5.12 -20.61
C ALA A 255 -3.76 -4.19 -19.43
N ASP A 256 -2.79 -3.40 -18.95
CA ASP A 256 -3.01 -2.44 -17.87
C ASP A 256 -3.96 -1.32 -18.31
N LYS A 257 -3.79 -0.79 -19.53
CA LYS A 257 -4.69 0.23 -20.08
C LYS A 257 -6.14 -0.26 -20.14
N ARG A 258 -6.35 -1.50 -20.61
CA ARG A 258 -7.67 -2.12 -20.61
C ARG A 258 -8.20 -2.29 -19.19
N LEU A 259 -7.41 -2.83 -18.26
CA LEU A 259 -7.85 -3.07 -16.88
C LEU A 259 -8.28 -1.77 -16.18
N LEU A 260 -7.49 -0.71 -16.32
CA LEU A 260 -7.81 0.60 -15.75
C LEU A 260 -9.05 1.23 -16.41
N ASN A 261 -9.21 1.03 -17.72
CA ASN A 261 -10.44 1.41 -18.41
C ASN A 261 -11.63 0.60 -17.91
N ASP A 262 -11.48 -0.72 -17.73
CA ASP A 262 -12.53 -1.60 -17.21
C ASP A 262 -12.96 -1.16 -15.81
N MET A 263 -12.02 -0.77 -14.95
CA MET A 263 -12.33 -0.15 -13.66
C MET A 263 -13.09 1.18 -13.84
N ALA A 264 -12.62 2.06 -14.71
CA ALA A 264 -13.23 3.36 -14.96
C ALA A 264 -14.64 3.31 -15.55
N VAL A 265 -14.97 2.26 -16.31
CA VAL A 265 -16.29 2.09 -16.96
C VAL A 265 -17.06 0.86 -16.49
N CYS A 266 -16.67 0.30 -15.35
CA CYS A 266 -17.42 -0.74 -14.65
C CYS A 266 -17.58 -2.06 -15.43
N LYS A 267 -16.50 -2.48 -16.08
CA LYS A 267 -16.36 -3.73 -16.84
C LYS A 267 -15.35 -4.67 -16.19
N GLY A 268 -15.05 -5.77 -16.86
CA GLY A 268 -14.12 -6.78 -16.39
C GLY A 268 -14.84 -8.01 -15.83
N GLN A 269 -14.09 -9.11 -15.72
CA GLN A 269 -14.60 -10.40 -15.34
C GLN A 269 -13.51 -11.24 -14.68
N ILE A 270 -13.88 -12.27 -13.92
CA ILE A 270 -12.93 -13.32 -13.51
C ILE A 270 -12.51 -14.12 -14.74
N LEU A 271 -11.20 -14.29 -14.93
CA LEU A 271 -10.63 -14.96 -16.09
C LEU A 271 -10.23 -16.40 -15.78
N ASN A 272 -10.32 -17.27 -16.77
CA ASN A 272 -9.72 -18.60 -16.77
C ASN A 272 -8.49 -18.66 -17.68
N ALA A 273 -8.38 -17.75 -18.66
CA ALA A 273 -7.22 -17.67 -19.53
C ALA A 273 -6.98 -16.24 -20.08
N PRO A 274 -5.71 -15.86 -20.37
CA PRO A 274 -5.38 -14.52 -20.88
C PRO A 274 -6.09 -14.15 -22.20
N PHE A 275 -6.34 -15.12 -23.10
CA PHE A 275 -6.95 -14.83 -24.41
C PHE A 275 -8.37 -14.26 -24.31
N GLN A 276 -9.08 -14.46 -23.19
CA GLN A 276 -10.41 -13.89 -22.95
C GLN A 276 -10.41 -12.36 -22.93
N VAL A 277 -9.23 -11.74 -22.78
CA VAL A 277 -9.02 -10.29 -22.76
C VAL A 277 -7.95 -9.84 -23.76
N GLY A 278 -7.68 -10.66 -24.78
CA GLY A 278 -6.73 -10.35 -25.87
C GLY A 278 -5.35 -11.00 -25.74
N GLY A 279 -5.04 -11.65 -24.61
CA GLY A 279 -3.77 -12.34 -24.40
C GLY A 279 -2.60 -11.42 -24.05
N TRP A 280 -1.38 -11.95 -24.15
CA TRP A 280 -0.16 -11.23 -23.80
C TRP A 280 0.05 -10.00 -24.70
N PRO A 281 0.30 -8.81 -24.12
CA PRO A 281 0.60 -7.61 -24.89
C PRO A 281 1.85 -7.79 -25.76
N VAL A 282 1.81 -7.23 -26.95
CA VAL A 282 3.03 -6.96 -27.72
C VAL A 282 3.70 -5.76 -27.07
N LEU A 283 4.93 -5.96 -26.57
CA LEU A 283 5.76 -4.89 -26.03
C LEU A 283 6.64 -4.35 -27.15
N PRO A 284 6.34 -3.16 -27.73
CA PRO A 284 7.24 -2.59 -28.73
C PRO A 284 8.57 -2.28 -28.06
N GLY A 285 9.67 -2.72 -28.68
CA GLY A 285 11.00 -2.29 -28.27
C GLY A 285 11.18 -0.78 -28.47
N GLY A 286 12.25 -0.24 -27.89
CA GLY A 286 12.69 1.13 -28.10
C GLY A 286 14.18 1.17 -28.45
N ALA A 287 14.66 2.32 -28.92
CA ALA A 287 16.09 2.58 -28.96
C ALA A 287 16.56 2.87 -27.54
N ALA A 288 17.59 2.16 -27.08
CA ALA A 288 18.28 2.52 -25.85
C ALA A 288 18.91 3.92 -26.02
N PRO A 289 18.95 4.74 -24.95
CA PRO A 289 19.75 5.96 -24.96
C PRO A 289 21.21 5.68 -25.32
N MET A 290 21.90 6.70 -25.81
CA MET A 290 23.35 6.62 -25.99
C MET A 290 24.02 6.59 -24.62
N ASP A 291 24.98 5.68 -24.48
CA ASP A 291 25.79 5.42 -23.29
C ASP A 291 27.19 5.09 -23.82
N GLN A 292 28.02 6.13 -23.97
CA GLN A 292 29.30 6.07 -24.68
C GLN A 292 30.35 5.26 -23.89
N ASP A 293 30.39 5.39 -22.58
CA ASP A 293 31.35 4.71 -21.71
C ASP A 293 30.82 3.42 -21.06
N LYS A 294 29.53 3.13 -21.21
CA LYS A 294 28.84 1.90 -20.81
C LYS A 294 28.73 1.70 -19.31
N ASP A 295 28.55 2.79 -18.58
CA ASP A 295 28.39 2.74 -17.12
C ASP A 295 26.93 2.60 -16.66
N GLY A 296 26.00 2.58 -17.63
CA GLY A 296 24.57 2.40 -17.39
C GLY A 296 23.79 3.70 -17.26
N MET A 297 24.45 4.86 -17.41
CA MET A 297 23.81 6.16 -17.53
C MET A 297 23.73 6.61 -18.98
N ALA A 298 22.85 7.56 -19.28
CA ALA A 298 22.75 8.10 -20.64
C ALA A 298 23.61 9.37 -20.79
N ASP A 299 24.32 9.51 -21.90
CA ASP A 299 25.22 10.64 -22.20
C ASP A 299 24.56 12.01 -21.96
N ASN A 300 23.28 12.11 -22.33
CA ASN A 300 22.52 13.35 -22.20
C ASN A 300 22.12 13.64 -20.74
N TRP A 301 21.89 12.61 -19.94
CA TRP A 301 21.64 12.75 -18.51
C TRP A 301 22.93 13.14 -17.79
N GLU A 302 24.05 12.48 -18.10
CA GLU A 302 25.37 12.81 -17.54
C GLU A 302 25.75 14.26 -17.83
N SER A 303 25.67 14.68 -19.09
CA SER A 303 25.96 16.05 -19.50
C SER A 303 25.08 17.08 -18.78
N ALA A 304 23.80 16.74 -18.52
CA ALA A 304 22.88 17.61 -17.80
C ALA A 304 23.18 17.71 -16.28
N HIS A 305 23.87 16.71 -15.72
CA HIS A 305 24.25 16.64 -14.31
C HIS A 305 25.73 16.97 -14.05
N GLY A 306 26.44 17.47 -15.08
CA GLY A 306 27.84 17.90 -14.97
C GLY A 306 28.84 16.74 -14.96
N LEU A 307 28.40 15.56 -15.39
CA LEU A 307 29.22 14.36 -15.58
C LEU A 307 29.74 14.28 -17.02
N SER A 308 30.69 13.38 -17.25
CA SER A 308 31.36 13.25 -18.54
C SER A 308 30.95 11.94 -19.21
N PRO A 309 30.25 11.95 -20.36
CA PRO A 309 29.83 10.74 -21.11
C PRO A 309 30.95 9.79 -21.57
N ALA A 310 32.19 10.08 -21.21
CA ALA A 310 33.37 9.30 -21.55
C ALA A 310 34.11 8.79 -20.29
N ASP A 311 33.60 9.04 -19.09
CA ASP A 311 34.19 8.62 -17.82
C ASP A 311 33.32 7.60 -17.06
N GLY A 312 33.33 6.34 -17.53
CA GLY A 312 32.49 5.27 -16.97
C GLY A 312 32.85 4.80 -15.54
N ARG A 313 33.58 5.63 -14.79
CA ARG A 313 33.81 5.48 -13.35
C ARG A 313 32.87 6.38 -12.55
N ASP A 314 32.28 7.40 -13.17
CA ASP A 314 31.47 8.37 -12.45
C ASP A 314 30.07 7.86 -12.09
N GLY A 315 29.54 6.86 -12.81
CA GLY A 315 28.33 6.13 -12.40
C GLY A 315 28.38 5.55 -10.99
N ALA A 316 29.55 5.07 -10.54
CA ALA A 316 29.76 4.51 -9.20
C ALA A 316 30.16 5.55 -8.14
N GLN A 317 30.35 6.82 -8.51
CA GLN A 317 30.70 7.86 -7.55
C GLN A 317 29.51 8.19 -6.65
N ILE A 318 29.77 8.25 -5.35
CA ILE A 318 28.76 8.50 -4.33
C ILE A 318 28.62 10.01 -4.09
N ALA A 319 27.42 10.54 -4.26
CA ALA A 319 27.06 11.91 -3.96
C ALA A 319 26.95 12.16 -2.45
N SER A 320 26.80 13.44 -2.05
CA SER A 320 26.74 13.83 -0.64
C SER A 320 25.53 13.28 0.12
N ASP A 321 24.51 12.81 -0.59
CA ASP A 321 23.32 12.16 -0.04
C ASP A 321 23.46 10.65 0.15
N GLY A 322 24.60 10.07 -0.27
CA GLY A 322 24.91 8.65 -0.09
C GLY A 322 24.51 7.75 -1.25
N TYR A 323 23.94 8.29 -2.33
CA TYR A 323 23.59 7.53 -3.53
C TYR A 323 24.63 7.72 -4.65
N SER A 324 24.80 6.70 -5.47
CA SER A 324 25.61 6.76 -6.69
C SER A 324 24.92 7.57 -7.79
N ASN A 325 25.71 8.08 -8.75
CA ASN A 325 25.14 8.74 -9.92
C ASN A 325 24.22 7.79 -10.71
N LEU A 326 24.55 6.50 -10.78
CA LEU A 326 23.69 5.50 -11.41
C LEU A 326 22.33 5.38 -10.68
N GLU A 327 22.31 5.39 -9.35
CA GLU A 327 21.05 5.35 -8.59
C GLU A 327 20.21 6.61 -8.81
N HIS A 328 20.84 7.79 -8.89
CA HIS A 328 20.17 9.04 -9.26
C HIS A 328 19.56 8.97 -10.65
N TYR A 329 20.30 8.43 -11.63
CA TYR A 329 19.79 8.21 -12.97
C TYR A 329 18.58 7.27 -12.97
N LEU A 330 18.68 6.09 -12.33
CA LEU A 330 17.58 5.13 -12.25
C LEU A 330 16.35 5.69 -11.52
N SER A 331 16.55 6.48 -10.46
CA SER A 331 15.48 7.18 -9.74
C SER A 331 14.78 8.21 -10.62
N SER A 332 15.54 8.97 -11.42
CA SER A 332 14.97 9.92 -12.40
C SER A 332 14.17 9.23 -13.49
N LEU A 333 14.62 8.06 -13.98
CA LEU A 333 13.88 7.27 -14.96
C LEU A 333 12.58 6.69 -14.39
N ALA A 334 12.59 6.29 -13.11
CA ALA A 334 11.40 5.86 -12.38
C ALA A 334 10.41 7.02 -12.17
N GLY A 335 10.90 8.26 -12.16
CA GLY A 335 10.09 9.47 -11.98
C GLY A 335 9.80 9.78 -10.51
N ASP A 336 10.78 9.55 -9.64
CA ASP A 336 10.69 9.86 -8.20
C ASP A 336 10.59 11.36 -7.91
N ASP A 337 10.99 12.18 -8.87
CA ASP A 337 10.86 13.64 -8.86
C ASP A 337 9.43 14.12 -9.16
N ILE A 338 8.54 13.22 -9.59
CA ILE A 338 7.17 13.56 -9.96
C ILE A 338 6.22 13.33 -8.80
N VAL A 339 5.48 14.37 -8.43
CA VAL A 339 4.37 14.27 -7.47
C VAL A 339 3.24 13.43 -8.08
N GLN A 340 2.99 12.27 -7.50
CA GLN A 340 1.95 11.33 -7.94
C GLN A 340 0.59 11.74 -7.34
N ARG A 341 0.02 12.81 -7.87
CA ARG A 341 -1.29 13.33 -7.47
C ARG A 341 -2.13 13.72 -8.69
N ALA A 342 -3.22 12.99 -8.92
CA ALA A 342 -4.10 13.22 -10.04
C ALA A 342 -4.97 14.46 -9.77
N PRO A 343 -5.26 15.29 -10.79
CA PRO A 343 -6.16 16.43 -10.62
C PRO A 343 -7.59 15.95 -10.33
N SER A 344 -8.33 16.71 -9.52
CA SER A 344 -9.73 16.43 -9.18
C SER A 344 -10.69 16.45 -10.37
N ALA A 345 -10.28 17.07 -11.49
CA ALA A 345 -11.03 17.14 -12.74
C ALA A 345 -11.03 15.83 -13.57
N MET A 346 -10.41 14.75 -13.10
CA MET A 346 -10.43 13.45 -13.79
C MET A 346 -11.82 12.79 -13.67
N LEU A 347 -12.53 12.67 -14.80
CA LEU A 347 -13.97 12.37 -14.96
C LEU A 347 -14.28 10.90 -15.35
N PRO A 348 -14.10 9.92 -14.46
CA PRO A 348 -15.16 8.93 -14.38
C PRO A 348 -15.73 8.88 -12.98
N ASP A 349 -17.06 8.77 -12.91
CA ASP A 349 -17.79 8.36 -11.71
C ASP A 349 -17.18 7.04 -11.22
N PRO A 350 -16.39 7.03 -10.14
CA PRO A 350 -15.51 5.92 -9.75
C PRO A 350 -16.25 4.66 -9.24
N THR A 351 -17.50 4.45 -9.63
CA THR A 351 -18.45 3.92 -8.67
C THR A 351 -19.29 2.73 -9.10
N CYS A 352 -19.45 2.48 -10.39
CA CYS A 352 -20.32 1.38 -10.83
C CYS A 352 -21.70 1.39 -10.13
N GLY A 353 -22.20 2.59 -9.80
CA GLY A 353 -23.44 2.83 -9.05
C GLY A 353 -23.28 3.19 -7.55
N PHE A 354 -22.07 3.43 -7.04
CA PHE A 354 -21.76 3.67 -5.63
C PHE A 354 -21.04 5.02 -5.38
N ALA A 355 -21.72 6.14 -5.15
CA ALA A 355 -21.05 7.45 -5.00
C ALA A 355 -19.80 7.39 -4.08
N ILE A 356 -18.61 7.80 -4.55
CA ILE A 356 -17.45 8.10 -3.70
C ILE A 356 -17.37 9.61 -3.62
N LYS A 357 -17.54 10.16 -2.42
CA LYS A 357 -17.37 11.60 -2.23
C LYS A 357 -15.89 11.93 -2.35
N ASP A 358 -15.58 12.88 -3.24
CA ASP A 358 -14.28 13.52 -3.24
C ASP A 358 -14.16 14.34 -1.94
N VAL A 359 -13.53 13.73 -0.95
CA VAL A 359 -12.98 14.45 0.19
C VAL A 359 -11.61 14.91 -0.25
N GLY A 360 -11.39 16.23 -0.26
CA GLY A 360 -10.11 16.87 -0.52
C GLY A 360 -9.00 16.34 0.42
N PRO A 361 -7.80 16.95 0.42
CA PRO A 361 -6.69 16.40 1.19
C PRO A 361 -7.09 16.17 2.66
N LEU A 362 -6.78 14.98 3.16
CA LEU A 362 -7.21 14.55 4.50
C LEU A 362 -6.64 15.50 5.57
N PRO A 363 -7.30 15.64 6.72
CA PRO A 363 -6.68 16.32 7.84
C PRO A 363 -5.40 15.57 8.25
N GLU A 364 -4.35 16.33 8.51
CA GLU A 364 -3.05 15.84 8.93
C GLU A 364 -2.70 16.47 10.26
N ILE A 365 -2.17 15.68 11.19
CA ILE A 365 -1.64 16.19 12.45
C ILE A 365 -0.41 15.39 12.82
N SER A 366 0.63 16.06 13.30
CA SER A 366 1.77 15.43 13.94
C SER A 366 2.01 16.05 15.30
N ILE A 367 2.26 15.23 16.33
CA ILE A 367 2.62 15.66 17.69
C ILE A 367 3.97 15.08 18.11
N LYS A 368 4.80 15.91 18.72
CA LYS A 368 6.11 15.54 19.28
C LYS A 368 6.22 16.00 20.72
N ALA A 369 7.13 15.39 21.47
CA ALA A 369 7.44 15.76 22.85
C ALA A 369 8.94 16.01 23.00
N GLN A 370 9.32 17.10 23.67
CA GLN A 370 10.72 17.46 23.91
C GLN A 370 10.92 17.95 25.36
N PRO A 371 11.67 17.20 26.20
CA PRO A 371 12.21 15.86 25.94
C PRO A 371 11.11 14.77 25.96
N SER A 372 11.26 13.71 25.16
CA SER A 372 10.34 12.55 25.16
C SER A 372 10.67 11.50 26.23
N GLN A 373 11.81 11.64 26.90
CA GLN A 373 12.24 10.84 28.05
C GLN A 373 12.61 11.75 29.22
N LEU A 374 12.11 11.43 30.39
CA LEU A 374 12.36 12.15 31.65
C LEU A 374 12.98 11.18 32.66
N ALA A 375 14.03 11.60 33.36
CA ALA A 375 14.70 10.77 34.36
C ALA A 375 13.84 10.51 35.61
N ALA A 376 12.94 11.44 35.94
CA ALA A 376 11.95 11.36 37.01
C ALA A 376 10.74 12.23 36.62
N ALA A 377 9.72 12.32 37.48
CA ALA A 377 8.57 13.20 37.27
C ALA A 377 9.03 14.63 36.89
N GLY A 378 8.52 15.16 35.77
CA GLY A 378 9.04 16.41 35.22
C GLY A 378 8.20 16.98 34.09
N THR A 379 8.69 18.09 33.53
CA THR A 379 8.01 18.84 32.47
C THR A 379 8.57 18.50 31.09
N THR A 380 7.68 18.41 30.10
CA THR A 380 8.04 18.32 28.68
C THR A 380 7.17 19.27 27.86
N THR A 381 7.66 19.65 26.68
CA THR A 381 6.92 20.47 25.73
C THR A 381 6.34 19.56 24.65
N LEU A 382 5.01 19.53 24.56
CA LEU A 382 4.32 18.96 23.41
C LEU A 382 4.25 20.03 22.32
N SER A 383 4.59 19.68 21.09
CA SER A 383 4.46 20.55 19.92
C SER A 383 3.75 19.81 18.80
N TRP A 384 2.82 20.47 18.12
CA TRP A 384 2.07 19.88 17.03
C TRP A 384 1.90 20.83 15.84
N THR A 385 1.83 20.22 14.66
CA THR A 385 1.62 20.90 13.39
C THR A 385 0.57 20.14 12.61
N GLY A 386 -0.40 20.86 12.05
CA GLY A 386 -1.54 20.27 11.36
C GLY A 386 -1.94 21.01 10.09
N GLN A 387 -2.41 20.23 9.11
CA GLN A 387 -2.87 20.71 7.80
C GLN A 387 -4.29 20.22 7.51
N ASN A 388 -5.05 21.00 6.74
CA ASN A 388 -6.44 20.70 6.39
C ASN A 388 -7.33 20.45 7.62
N ILE A 389 -7.11 21.21 8.69
CA ILE A 389 -7.78 21.03 9.98
C ILE A 389 -8.90 22.05 10.15
N LYS A 390 -10.08 21.56 10.52
CA LYS A 390 -11.20 22.38 11.00
C LYS A 390 -11.14 22.61 12.50
N SER A 391 -10.82 21.58 13.28
CA SER A 391 -10.73 21.66 14.75
C SER A 391 -9.83 20.57 15.31
N CYS A 392 -9.11 20.85 16.40
CA CYS A 392 -8.31 19.88 17.13
C CYS A 392 -8.66 19.84 18.62
N LYS A 393 -8.41 18.69 19.25
CA LYS A 393 -8.43 18.50 20.69
C LYS A 393 -7.15 17.83 21.17
N LEU A 394 -6.56 18.36 22.23
CA LEU A 394 -5.44 17.77 22.96
C LEU A 394 -5.81 17.75 24.45
N LEU A 395 -5.76 16.57 25.08
CA LEU A 395 -6.21 16.37 26.46
C LEU A 395 -7.67 16.81 26.70
N GLY A 396 -8.54 16.56 25.71
CA GLY A 396 -9.94 16.98 25.73
C GLY A 396 -10.19 18.47 25.51
N LEU A 397 -9.14 19.31 25.50
CA LEU A 397 -9.26 20.75 25.27
C LEU A 397 -9.13 21.09 23.79
N GLY A 398 -9.96 22.01 23.31
CA GLY A 398 -9.82 22.57 21.97
C GLY A 398 -8.47 23.28 21.82
N VAL A 399 -7.74 22.96 20.75
CA VAL A 399 -6.44 23.57 20.44
C VAL A 399 -6.39 24.03 18.98
N PRO A 400 -5.57 25.05 18.65
CA PRO A 400 -5.34 25.43 17.25
C PRO A 400 -4.68 24.28 16.47
N ALA A 401 -4.79 24.34 15.14
CA ALA A 401 -4.18 23.35 14.23
C ALA A 401 -2.66 23.23 14.38
N ASN A 402 -2.00 24.31 14.79
CA ASN A 402 -0.57 24.37 15.08
C ASN A 402 -0.38 24.98 16.46
N GLY A 403 0.48 24.40 17.29
CA GLY A 403 0.72 24.93 18.62
C GLY A 403 1.72 24.13 19.45
N SER A 404 1.96 24.60 20.66
CA SER A 404 2.75 23.90 21.66
C SER A 404 2.13 24.07 23.04
N ARG A 405 2.43 23.13 23.95
CA ARG A 405 1.94 23.13 25.33
C ARG A 405 2.92 22.43 26.26
N HIS A 406 3.27 23.10 27.35
CA HIS A 406 3.98 22.45 28.45
C HIS A 406 3.05 21.52 29.22
N VAL A 407 3.52 20.32 29.52
CA VAL A 407 2.82 19.32 30.33
C VAL A 407 3.77 18.75 31.37
N THR A 408 3.22 18.35 32.52
CA THR A 408 3.97 17.63 33.55
C THR A 408 3.56 16.16 33.52
N ALA A 409 4.54 15.27 33.39
CA ALA A 409 4.33 13.82 33.40
C ALA A 409 4.94 13.24 34.69
N ALA A 410 4.10 12.69 35.57
CA ALA A 410 4.53 12.00 36.79
C ALA A 410 4.87 10.51 36.56
N ARG A 411 4.39 9.96 35.44
CA ARG A 411 4.63 8.58 34.98
C ARG A 411 4.61 8.55 33.47
N THR A 412 5.05 7.43 32.88
CA THR A 412 4.95 7.23 31.43
C THR A 412 3.51 7.46 30.97
N THR A 413 3.33 8.44 30.08
CA THR A 413 2.02 8.94 29.65
C THR A 413 1.99 9.07 28.12
N THR A 414 0.92 8.58 27.51
CA THR A 414 0.65 8.80 26.08
C THR A 414 -0.25 10.02 25.92
N TYR A 415 0.22 11.00 25.17
CA TYR A 415 -0.56 12.17 24.78
C TYR A 415 -1.12 11.95 23.38
N GLN A 416 -2.41 12.23 23.20
CA GLN A 416 -3.10 12.10 21.93
C GLN A 416 -3.64 13.46 21.50
N ILE A 417 -3.40 13.82 20.25
CA ILE A 417 -4.10 14.91 19.57
C ILE A 417 -5.06 14.31 18.55
N ALA A 418 -6.29 14.81 18.53
CA ALA A 418 -7.34 14.37 17.61
C ALA A 418 -7.96 15.58 16.93
N CYS A 419 -7.97 15.58 15.62
CA CYS A 419 -8.42 16.69 14.79
C CYS A 419 -9.42 16.21 13.74
N ILE A 420 -10.24 17.12 13.24
CA ILE A 420 -11.28 16.85 12.25
C ILE A 420 -11.03 17.75 11.04
N GLY A 421 -11.19 17.21 9.83
CA GLY A 421 -11.06 17.94 8.58
C GLY A 421 -12.30 18.76 8.22
N PRO A 422 -12.18 19.79 7.36
CA PRO A 422 -13.29 20.63 6.92
C PRO A 422 -14.37 19.85 6.15
N GLN A 423 -14.00 18.76 5.49
CA GLN A 423 -14.89 17.94 4.65
C GLN A 423 -15.29 16.60 5.30
N GLY A 424 -14.96 16.40 6.58
CA GLY A 424 -14.99 15.10 7.26
C GLY A 424 -13.60 14.50 7.38
N GLY A 425 -13.51 13.31 7.98
CA GLY A 425 -12.25 12.63 8.28
C GLY A 425 -11.61 13.10 9.59
N ASP A 426 -10.90 12.18 10.24
CA ASP A 426 -10.22 12.42 11.52
C ASP A 426 -8.69 12.36 11.32
N ALA A 427 -7.93 13.21 12.00
CA ALA A 427 -6.48 13.11 12.08
C ALA A 427 -6.08 12.89 13.53
N ILE A 428 -5.38 11.80 13.80
CA ILE A 428 -5.00 11.42 15.16
C ILE A 428 -3.53 11.11 15.15
N ASP A 429 -2.80 11.71 16.08
CA ASP A 429 -1.41 11.35 16.36
C ASP A 429 -1.18 11.25 17.86
N THR A 430 -0.19 10.45 18.25
CA THR A 430 0.15 10.21 19.65
C THR A 430 1.65 10.34 19.88
N VAL A 431 2.01 10.84 21.07
CA VAL A 431 3.39 10.83 21.54
C VAL A 431 3.46 10.26 22.95
N VAL A 432 4.42 9.35 23.16
CA VAL A 432 4.68 8.77 24.49
C VAL A 432 5.80 9.55 25.16
N VAL A 433 5.51 10.08 26.33
CA VAL A 433 6.52 10.67 27.24
C VAL A 433 6.86 9.60 28.27
N ARG A 434 8.09 9.08 28.21
CA ARG A 434 8.56 8.04 29.13
C ARG A 434 9.17 8.68 30.37
N VAL A 435 8.78 8.21 31.55
CA VAL A 435 9.33 8.65 32.83
C VAL A 435 10.07 7.48 33.45
N GLY A 436 11.32 7.70 33.87
CA GLY A 436 12.16 6.72 34.54
C GLY A 436 11.52 6.16 35.82
N PRO A 437 12.00 4.99 36.30
CA PRO A 437 11.47 4.31 37.48
C PRO A 437 11.48 5.16 38.75
#